data_AF-A0A3M4WDH7-F1
#
_entry.id   AF-A0A3M4WDH7-F1
#
_cell.length_a   1.000
_cell.length_b   1.000
_cell.length_c   1.000
_cell.angle_alpha   90.00
_cell.angle_beta   90.00
_cell.angle_gamma   90.00
#
_symmetry.space_group_name_H-M   'P 1'
#
loop_
_entity.id
_entity.type
_entity.pdbx_description
1 polymer ?
#
loop_
_entity_poly.entity_id
_entity_poly.type
_entity_poly.pdbx_seq_one_letter_code
_entity_poly.pdbx_strand_id
1 'polypeptide(L)'
;SKDGSSEVLIVVQSGFAPARDSVNIPLPLPISGNLVITPLSFPVIKPDTSTPIVSQITLDGQPLNLTLLNSTTDMSRRALRDDMPGIIVRTTLRAITRGVAQKQLNDVNPLAGLAVGIASAITEGADTRTWRTLPDNTLVARLRLTPGMHQVVLPGTLGGTHVQVKVDQRYQVVTLRALGNQVFTNGLAAQVTPVNVPQALAVKQP
;
A
#
# COMPACT_ATOMS: atom_id res chain seq x y z
N SER A 1 28.16 7.04 -27.31
CA SER A 1 28.90 5.77 -27.21
C SER A 1 28.82 5.08 -28.56
N LYS A 2 29.87 4.36 -28.94
CA LYS A 2 30.17 3.91 -30.31
C LYS A 2 29.47 2.60 -30.72
N ASP A 3 28.56 2.08 -29.90
CA ASP A 3 28.19 0.65 -29.91
C ASP A 3 26.75 0.38 -30.38
N GLY A 4 26.03 1.41 -30.86
CA GLY A 4 24.64 1.27 -31.31
C GLY A 4 23.63 0.87 -30.22
N SER A 5 24.05 0.81 -28.96
CA SER A 5 23.23 0.41 -27.82
C SER A 5 22.35 1.56 -27.29
N SER A 6 21.17 1.19 -26.82
CA SER A 6 20.18 2.05 -26.18
C SER A 6 20.32 1.96 -24.66
N GLU A 7 20.32 3.10 -23.97
CA GLU A 7 20.23 3.14 -22.51
C GLU A 7 18.76 3.04 -22.09
N VAL A 8 18.43 1.99 -21.35
CA VAL A 8 17.07 1.69 -20.92
C VAL A 8 16.96 1.75 -19.41
N LEU A 9 15.97 2.49 -18.93
CA LEU A 9 15.56 2.52 -17.53
C LEU A 9 14.21 1.79 -17.39
N ILE A 10 14.24 0.63 -16.76
CA ILE A 10 13.02 -0.09 -16.40
C ILE A 10 12.58 0.41 -15.03
N VAL A 11 11.35 0.90 -14.94
CA VAL A 11 10.70 1.34 -13.71
C VAL A 11 9.56 0.36 -13.41
N VAL A 12 9.66 -0.34 -12.29
CA VAL A 12 8.65 -1.29 -11.83
C VAL A 12 7.97 -0.70 -10.60
N GLN A 13 6.69 -0.41 -10.74
CA GLN A 13 5.82 0.00 -9.64
C GLN A 13 5.02 -1.20 -9.17
N SER A 14 5.01 -1.51 -7.87
CA SER A 14 4.31 -2.67 -7.33
C SER A 14 3.40 -2.31 -6.16
N GLY A 15 2.25 -2.97 -6.09
CA GLY A 15 1.37 -2.94 -4.92
C GLY A 15 0.49 -1.71 -4.81
N PHE A 16 -0.30 -1.70 -3.74
CA PHE A 16 -1.12 -0.59 -3.31
C PHE A 16 -0.49 0.14 -2.13
N ALA A 17 -0.57 1.47 -2.13
CA ALA A 17 -0.21 2.26 -0.97
C ALA A 17 -0.97 1.77 0.28
N PRO A 18 -0.34 1.84 1.46
CA PRO A 18 -0.88 1.22 2.65
C PRO A 18 -2.23 1.85 3.08
N ALA A 19 -3.04 1.06 3.78
CA ALA A 19 -4.21 1.57 4.48
C ALA A 19 -3.80 2.38 5.71
N ARG A 20 -4.50 3.48 5.96
CA ARG A 20 -4.60 4.03 7.30
C ARG A 20 -5.81 3.40 7.98
N ASP A 21 -5.60 2.89 9.18
CA ASP A 21 -6.64 2.29 10.01
C ASP A 21 -6.52 2.82 11.44
N SER A 22 -7.38 2.37 12.35
CA SER A 22 -7.35 2.71 13.77
C SER A 22 -7.35 1.46 14.65
N VAL A 23 -6.61 1.53 15.75
CA VAL A 23 -6.67 0.56 16.86
C VAL A 23 -7.19 1.25 18.10
N ASN A 24 -8.10 0.59 18.82
CA ASN A 24 -8.63 1.09 20.08
C ASN A 24 -7.90 0.41 21.24
N ILE A 25 -7.28 1.21 22.10
CA ILE A 25 -6.53 0.75 23.26
C ILE A 25 -7.25 1.23 24.52
N PRO A 26 -7.81 0.34 25.36
CA PRO A 26 -8.40 0.73 26.63
C PRO A 26 -7.29 1.13 27.61
N LEU A 27 -7.26 2.39 27.99
CA LEU A 27 -6.27 2.91 28.93
C LEU A 27 -6.95 3.40 30.23
N PRO A 28 -6.36 3.10 31.40
CA PRO A 28 -6.84 3.65 32.67
C PRO A 28 -6.40 5.12 32.78
N LEU A 29 -7.35 6.05 32.68
CA LEU A 29 -7.06 7.48 32.76
C LEU A 29 -7.60 8.08 34.07
N PRO A 30 -6.84 8.98 34.72
CA PRO A 30 -7.35 9.72 35.87
C PRO A 30 -8.34 10.79 35.40
N ILE A 31 -9.61 10.63 35.76
CA ILE A 31 -10.70 11.53 35.39
C ILE A 31 -11.44 11.93 36.68
N SER A 32 -11.35 13.21 37.04
CA SER A 32 -12.02 13.77 38.24
C SER A 32 -11.80 12.95 39.53
N GLY A 33 -10.55 12.55 39.78
CA GLY A 33 -10.13 11.80 40.98
C GLY A 33 -10.32 10.28 40.91
N ASN A 34 -10.95 9.75 39.86
CA ASN A 34 -11.17 8.31 39.68
C ASN A 34 -10.39 7.78 38.48
N LEU A 35 -9.99 6.51 38.52
CA LEU A 35 -9.40 5.83 37.37
C LEU A 35 -10.51 5.22 36.51
N VAL A 36 -10.65 5.70 35.27
CA VAL A 36 -11.70 5.26 34.34
C VAL A 36 -11.06 4.61 33.12
N ILE A 37 -11.48 3.38 32.80
CA ILE A 37 -11.05 2.69 31.57
C ILE A 37 -11.68 3.40 30.38
N THR A 38 -10.85 4.09 29.61
CA THR A 38 -11.29 4.86 28.45
C THR A 38 -10.64 4.29 27.20
N PRO A 39 -11.42 3.79 26.21
CA PRO A 39 -10.87 3.35 24.95
C PRO A 39 -10.34 4.56 24.16
N LEU A 40 -9.04 4.56 23.86
CA LEU A 40 -8.39 5.58 23.04
C LEU A 40 -8.12 5.02 21.65
N SER A 41 -8.51 5.77 20.63
CA SER A 41 -8.27 5.39 19.23
C SER A 41 -6.95 5.97 18.72
N PHE A 42 -6.08 5.12 18.19
CA PHE A 42 -4.80 5.51 17.60
C PHE A 42 -4.70 5.03 16.14
N PRO A 43 -4.17 5.87 15.23
CA PRO A 43 -3.99 5.46 13.85
C PRO A 43 -2.86 4.44 13.69
N VAL A 44 -3.01 3.54 12.73
CA VAL A 44 -2.01 2.54 12.34
C VAL A 44 -1.91 2.45 10.81
N ILE A 45 -0.76 2.00 10.30
CA ILE A 45 -0.52 1.78 8.87
C ILE A 45 -0.55 0.27 8.57
N LYS A 46 -1.47 -0.17 7.71
CA LYS A 46 -1.58 -1.55 7.24
C LYS A 46 -1.03 -1.67 5.81
N PRO A 47 0.04 -2.45 5.58
CA PRO A 47 0.62 -2.62 4.25
C PRO A 47 -0.32 -3.39 3.31
N ASP A 48 -0.09 -3.27 2.00
CA ASP A 48 -0.71 -4.15 1.02
C ASP A 48 -0.13 -5.57 1.15
N THR A 49 -1.03 -6.57 1.15
CA THR A 49 -0.67 -7.99 1.17
C THR A 49 -1.24 -8.74 -0.03
N SER A 50 -1.90 -8.03 -0.95
CA SER A 50 -2.55 -8.62 -2.13
C SER A 50 -1.59 -8.77 -3.30
N THR A 51 -0.55 -7.93 -3.38
CA THR A 51 0.44 -7.95 -4.46
C THR A 51 1.71 -8.67 -4.02
N PRO A 52 2.19 -9.69 -4.78
CA PRO A 52 3.47 -10.34 -4.51
C PRO A 52 4.64 -9.36 -4.52
N ILE A 53 5.66 -9.64 -3.70
CA ILE A 53 6.88 -8.83 -3.65
C ILE A 53 7.66 -9.03 -4.96
N VAL A 54 8.02 -7.92 -5.60
CA VAL A 54 8.82 -7.91 -6.82
C VAL A 54 10.21 -7.37 -6.49
N SER A 55 11.23 -8.24 -6.46
CA SER A 55 12.64 -7.86 -6.26
C SER A 55 13.52 -8.11 -7.49
N GLN A 56 13.06 -8.98 -8.38
CA GLN A 56 13.78 -9.42 -9.57
C GLN A 56 12.77 -9.61 -10.72
N ILE A 57 13.21 -9.31 -11.94
CA ILE A 57 12.51 -9.60 -13.18
C ILE A 57 13.42 -10.44 -14.07
N THR A 58 12.87 -11.12 -15.07
CA THR A 58 13.66 -11.80 -16.09
C THR A 58 13.66 -10.96 -17.36
N LEU A 59 14.82 -10.76 -17.97
CA LEU A 59 14.98 -10.09 -19.25
C LEU A 59 15.69 -11.03 -20.23
N ASP A 60 15.02 -11.38 -21.33
CA ASP A 60 15.53 -12.32 -22.34
C ASP A 60 16.09 -13.63 -21.74
N GLY A 61 15.39 -14.15 -20.72
CA GLY A 61 15.78 -15.37 -19.99
C GLY A 61 16.83 -15.16 -18.89
N GLN A 62 17.42 -13.97 -18.77
CA GLN A 62 18.41 -13.66 -17.74
C GLN A 62 17.78 -12.92 -16.54
N PRO A 63 18.11 -13.31 -15.30
CA PRO A 63 17.62 -12.62 -14.12
C PRO A 63 18.22 -11.20 -14.01
N LEU A 64 17.37 -10.22 -13.72
CA LEU A 64 17.71 -8.81 -13.53
C LEU A 64 17.18 -8.33 -12.18
N ASN A 65 18.10 -8.00 -11.28
CA ASN A 65 17.77 -7.47 -9.96
C ASN A 65 17.30 -6.03 -10.07
N LEU A 66 16.25 -5.70 -9.32
CA LEU A 66 15.73 -4.33 -9.22
C LEU A 66 16.28 -3.64 -7.97
N THR A 67 16.53 -2.35 -8.10
CA THR A 67 16.90 -1.48 -6.98
C THR A 67 15.67 -0.76 -6.46
N LEU A 68 15.33 -0.94 -5.19
CA LEU A 68 14.24 -0.20 -4.54
C LEU A 68 14.60 1.29 -4.45
N LEU A 69 13.80 2.16 -5.07
CA LEU A 69 13.94 3.61 -4.94
C LEU A 69 13.14 4.16 -3.77
N ASN A 70 11.89 3.71 -3.62
CA ASN A 70 11.04 4.16 -2.52
C ASN A 70 10.00 3.11 -2.13
N SER A 71 9.56 3.20 -0.87
CA SER A 71 8.41 2.48 -0.31
C SER A 71 7.45 3.48 0.35
N THR A 72 6.23 3.55 -0.17
CA THR A 72 5.15 4.36 0.38
C THR A 72 4.75 3.87 1.77
N THR A 73 4.79 2.56 2.03
CA THR A 73 4.61 1.98 3.36
C THR A 73 5.62 2.50 4.37
N ASP A 74 6.91 2.47 4.04
CA ASP A 74 7.95 2.92 4.98
C ASP A 74 7.88 4.43 5.24
N MET A 75 7.64 5.21 4.18
CA MET A 75 7.41 6.66 4.31
C MET A 75 6.18 6.97 5.18
N SER A 76 5.07 6.26 4.98
CA SER A 76 3.83 6.46 5.75
C SER A 76 4.00 6.09 7.22
N ARG A 77 4.74 5.00 7.50
CA ARG A 77 5.07 4.60 8.88
C ARG A 77 5.97 5.63 9.57
N ARG A 78 6.94 6.18 8.85
CA ARG A 78 7.81 7.24 9.37
C ARG A 78 7.01 8.51 9.66
N ALA A 79 6.22 8.98 8.70
CA ALA A 79 5.37 10.16 8.90
C ALA A 79 4.42 9.99 10.09
N LEU A 80 3.76 8.82 10.20
CA LEU A 80 2.91 8.54 11.35
C LEU A 80 3.71 8.56 12.66
N ARG A 81 4.90 7.95 12.69
CA ARG A 81 5.77 7.96 13.88
C ARG A 81 6.14 9.37 14.32
N ASP A 82 6.43 10.25 13.36
CA ASP A 82 6.78 11.64 13.63
C ASP A 82 5.57 12.43 14.17
N ASP A 83 4.35 12.13 13.70
CA ASP A 83 3.11 12.74 14.16
C ASP A 83 2.57 12.16 15.49
N MET A 84 2.96 10.92 15.83
CA MET A 84 2.41 10.17 16.98
C MET A 84 2.47 10.92 18.31
N PRO A 85 3.56 11.62 18.69
CA PRO A 85 3.59 12.38 19.95
C PRO A 85 2.45 13.40 20.06
N GLY A 86 2.18 14.15 18.98
CA GLY A 86 1.10 15.12 18.94
C GLY A 86 -0.29 14.47 18.96
N ILE A 87 -0.44 13.33 18.28
CA ILE A 87 -1.67 12.53 18.29
C ILE A 87 -1.97 12.03 19.71
N ILE A 88 -0.96 11.45 20.39
CA ILE A 88 -1.12 10.92 21.75
C ILE A 88 -1.60 11.99 22.71
N VAL A 89 -0.92 13.14 22.76
CA VAL A 89 -1.30 14.24 23.65
C VAL A 89 -2.73 14.70 23.39
N ARG A 90 -3.08 14.91 22.12
CA ARG A 90 -4.42 15.38 21.74
C ARG A 90 -5.51 14.36 22.07
N THR A 91 -5.26 13.07 21.83
CA THR A 91 -6.19 11.98 22.12
C THR A 91 -6.39 11.83 23.62
N THR A 92 -5.33 11.87 24.43
CA THR A 92 -5.42 11.82 25.90
C THR A 92 -6.19 13.02 26.46
N LEU A 93 -5.88 14.24 26.01
CA LEU A 93 -6.61 15.44 26.46
C LEU A 93 -8.09 15.37 26.08
N ARG A 94 -8.40 15.00 24.82
CA ARG A 94 -9.80 14.79 24.38
C ARG A 94 -10.51 13.76 25.24
N ALA A 95 -9.86 12.65 25.57
CA ALA A 95 -10.44 11.62 26.41
C ALA A 95 -10.73 12.10 27.84
N ILE A 96 -9.80 12.82 28.47
CA ILE A 96 -10.03 13.41 29.78
C ILE A 96 -11.22 14.39 29.73
N THR A 97 -11.25 15.29 28.75
CA THR A 97 -12.35 16.27 28.62
C THR A 97 -13.72 15.60 28.44
N ARG A 98 -13.81 14.56 27.61
CA ARG A 98 -15.05 13.77 27.45
C ARG A 98 -15.40 13.00 28.71
N GLY A 99 -14.43 12.41 29.38
CA GLY A 99 -14.66 11.70 30.64
C GLY A 99 -15.23 12.62 31.72
N VAL A 100 -14.72 13.85 31.83
CA VAL A 100 -15.27 14.87 32.75
C VAL A 100 -16.72 15.22 32.37
N ALA A 101 -17.00 15.47 31.09
CA ALA A 101 -18.35 15.78 30.62
C ALA A 101 -19.33 14.61 30.83
N GLN A 102 -18.90 13.38 30.57
CA GLN A 102 -19.70 12.17 30.78
C GLN A 102 -19.97 11.94 32.28
N LYS A 103 -19.00 12.20 33.16
CA LYS A 103 -19.20 12.14 34.62
C LYS A 103 -20.25 13.14 35.07
N GLN A 104 -20.14 14.40 34.64
CA GLN A 104 -21.13 15.44 34.98
C GLN A 104 -22.55 15.07 34.49
N LEU A 105 -22.68 14.54 33.28
CA LEU A 105 -23.96 14.06 32.76
C LEU A 105 -24.50 12.88 33.55
N ASN A 106 -23.64 11.94 33.95
CA ASN A 106 -24.01 10.79 34.77
C ASN A 106 -24.47 11.20 36.17
N ASP A 107 -23.86 12.22 36.77
CA ASP A 107 -24.25 12.76 38.08
C ASP A 107 -25.64 13.43 38.03
N VAL A 108 -26.06 13.95 36.87
CA VAL A 108 -27.40 14.55 36.65
C VAL A 108 -28.44 13.50 36.23
N ASN A 109 -28.08 12.66 35.25
CA ASN A 109 -28.93 11.59 34.73
C ASN A 109 -28.06 10.41 34.25
N PRO A 110 -27.98 9.31 35.03
CA PRO A 110 -27.17 8.15 34.68
C PRO A 110 -27.52 7.51 33.33
N LEU A 111 -28.81 7.51 32.96
CA LEU A 111 -29.28 6.97 31.67
C LEU A 111 -28.83 7.84 30.49
N ALA A 112 -28.80 9.16 30.67
CA ALA A 112 -28.29 10.08 29.67
C ALA A 112 -26.77 9.95 29.48
N GLY A 113 -26.02 9.80 30.58
CA GLY A 113 -24.57 9.57 30.55
C GLY A 113 -24.17 8.28 29.84
N LEU A 114 -24.95 7.20 30.01
CA LEU A 114 -24.75 5.93 29.30
C LEU A 114 -25.07 6.06 27.81
N ALA A 115 -26.20 6.68 27.46
CA ALA A 115 -26.62 6.86 26.06
C ALA A 115 -25.59 7.67 25.24
N VAL A 116 -25.07 8.77 25.80
CA VAL A 116 -24.04 9.60 25.15
C VAL A 116 -22.71 8.86 25.01
N GLY A 117 -22.33 8.04 26.02
CA GLY A 117 -21.13 7.22 25.96
C GLY A 117 -21.17 6.20 24.81
N ILE A 118 -22.29 5.48 24.66
CA ILE A 118 -22.50 4.51 23.59
C ILE A 118 -22.52 5.21 22.22
N ALA A 119 -23.26 6.31 22.08
CA ALA A 119 -23.33 7.07 20.84
C ALA A 119 -21.95 7.61 20.41
N SER A 120 -21.15 8.08 21.36
CA SER A 120 -19.79 8.59 21.08
C SER A 120 -18.83 7.47 20.66
N ALA A 121 -18.92 6.29 21.28
CA ALA A 121 -18.10 5.13 20.91
C ALA A 121 -18.41 4.60 19.50
N ILE A 122 -19.65 4.73 19.03
CA ILE A 122 -20.08 4.29 17.69
C ILE A 122 -19.73 5.33 16.61
N THR A 123 -19.69 6.62 16.96
CA THR A 123 -19.47 7.71 16.00
C THR A 123 -18.01 8.13 15.84
N GLU A 124 -17.11 7.64 16.70
CA GLU A 124 -15.68 7.95 16.64
C GLU A 124 -14.93 6.99 15.71
N GLY A 125 -14.91 7.30 14.42
CA GLY A 125 -13.99 6.71 13.45
C GLY A 125 -12.83 7.67 13.14
N ALA A 126 -11.60 7.17 13.11
CA ALA A 126 -10.49 7.94 12.54
C ALA A 126 -10.71 8.16 11.04
N ASP A 127 -10.25 9.29 10.50
CA ASP A 127 -10.21 9.46 9.05
C ASP A 127 -9.21 8.47 8.44
N THR A 128 -9.75 7.45 7.77
CA THR A 128 -8.99 6.38 7.10
C THR A 128 -8.83 6.65 5.60
N ARG A 129 -9.31 7.79 5.10
CA ARG A 129 -9.21 8.12 3.67
C ARG A 129 -7.76 8.35 3.29
N THR A 130 -7.23 7.49 2.43
CA THR A 130 -5.90 7.61 1.84
C THR A 130 -5.93 7.31 0.35
N TRP A 131 -4.93 7.76 -0.40
CA TRP A 131 -4.75 7.42 -1.81
C TRP A 131 -4.24 5.98 -1.97
N ARG A 132 -5.15 5.01 -1.82
CA ARG A 132 -4.83 3.57 -1.84
C ARG A 132 -4.34 3.05 -3.19
N THR A 133 -4.66 3.75 -4.29
CA THR A 133 -4.31 3.31 -5.66
C THR A 133 -2.88 3.66 -6.07
N LEU A 134 -2.18 4.47 -5.27
CA LEU A 134 -0.76 4.75 -5.48
C LEU A 134 0.08 3.47 -5.35
N PRO A 135 1.27 3.41 -6.00
CA PRO A 135 2.17 2.28 -5.81
C PRO A 135 2.72 2.25 -4.39
N ASP A 136 2.89 1.04 -3.85
CA ASP A 136 3.63 0.87 -2.61
C ASP A 136 5.12 1.06 -2.87
N ASN A 137 5.70 0.24 -3.75
CA ASN A 137 7.13 0.28 -4.05
C ASN A 137 7.37 0.74 -5.48
N THR A 138 8.40 1.57 -5.67
CA THR A 138 8.99 1.83 -6.99
C THR A 138 10.39 1.27 -6.99
N LEU A 139 10.66 0.38 -7.94
CA LEU A 139 11.96 -0.21 -8.16
C LEU A 139 12.46 0.12 -9.56
N VAL A 140 13.78 0.15 -9.75
CA VAL A 140 14.38 0.46 -11.04
C VAL A 140 15.53 -0.47 -11.38
N ALA A 141 15.72 -0.68 -12.68
CA ALA A 141 16.95 -1.23 -13.23
C ALA A 141 17.38 -0.39 -14.43
N ARG A 142 18.66 0.00 -14.45
CA ARG A 142 19.27 0.70 -15.58
C ARG A 142 20.22 -0.26 -16.29
N LEU A 143 20.09 -0.35 -17.60
CA LEU A 143 20.88 -1.26 -18.42
C LEU A 143 21.05 -0.71 -19.84
N ARG A 144 21.92 -1.37 -20.61
CA ARG A 144 22.10 -1.10 -22.04
C ARG A 144 21.58 -2.28 -22.83
N LEU A 145 20.70 -2.01 -23.79
CA LEU A 145 20.11 -3.00 -24.67
C LEU A 145 20.39 -2.67 -26.13
N THR A 146 20.47 -3.71 -26.96
CA THR A 146 20.49 -3.53 -28.42
C THR A 146 19.12 -3.02 -28.88
N PRO A 147 19.03 -2.18 -29.91
CA PRO A 147 17.73 -1.86 -30.50
C PRO A 147 17.04 -3.13 -31.00
N GLY A 148 15.77 -3.32 -30.67
CA GLY A 148 15.04 -4.54 -31.00
C GLY A 148 13.88 -4.85 -30.06
N MET A 149 13.36 -6.07 -30.17
CA MET A 149 12.32 -6.60 -29.29
C MET A 149 12.98 -7.39 -28.15
N HIS A 150 12.60 -7.07 -26.92
CA HIS A 150 13.07 -7.72 -25.70
C HIS A 150 11.88 -8.25 -24.91
N GLN A 151 12.07 -9.38 -24.23
CA GLN A 151 11.05 -9.98 -23.39
C GLN A 151 11.37 -9.75 -21.92
N VAL A 152 10.49 -9.03 -21.23
CA VAL A 152 10.52 -8.87 -19.77
C VAL A 152 9.48 -9.78 -19.15
N VAL A 153 9.85 -10.54 -18.13
CA VAL A 153 8.92 -11.36 -17.35
C VAL A 153 8.93 -10.88 -15.91
N LEU A 154 7.76 -10.46 -15.43
CA LEU A 154 7.59 -10.14 -14.02
C LEU A 154 7.16 -11.38 -13.25
N PRO A 155 7.67 -11.58 -12.03
CA PRO A 155 7.25 -12.68 -11.19
C PRO A 155 5.76 -12.58 -10.87
N GLY A 156 5.09 -13.73 -10.85
CA GLY A 156 3.65 -13.84 -10.59
C GLY A 156 3.24 -15.30 -10.50
N THR A 157 1.97 -15.55 -10.23
CA THR A 157 1.44 -16.93 -10.25
C THR A 157 1.44 -17.47 -11.68
N LEU A 158 1.65 -18.78 -11.86
CA LEU A 158 1.54 -19.48 -13.15
C LEU A 158 2.57 -19.02 -14.20
N GLY A 159 3.84 -18.84 -13.81
CA GLY A 159 4.95 -18.57 -14.74
C GLY A 159 5.27 -17.09 -14.97
N GLY A 160 4.52 -16.19 -14.34
CA GLY A 160 4.76 -14.74 -14.43
C GLY A 160 4.07 -14.09 -15.62
N THR A 161 4.12 -12.76 -15.68
CA THR A 161 3.54 -11.99 -16.79
C THR A 161 4.62 -11.60 -17.78
N HIS A 162 4.44 -12.01 -19.03
CA HIS A 162 5.35 -11.71 -20.13
C HIS A 162 4.97 -10.36 -20.76
N VAL A 163 5.95 -9.47 -20.88
CA VAL A 163 5.82 -8.14 -21.46
C VAL A 163 6.84 -8.03 -22.59
N GLN A 164 6.38 -7.76 -23.80
CA GLN A 164 7.26 -7.42 -24.92
C GLN A 164 7.59 -5.94 -24.87
N VAL A 165 8.88 -5.62 -24.93
CA VAL A 165 9.42 -4.26 -24.90
C VAL A 165 10.15 -4.01 -26.20
N LYS A 166 9.69 -3.02 -26.97
CA LYS A 166 10.37 -2.53 -28.16
C LYS A 166 11.33 -1.42 -27.78
N VAL A 167 12.61 -1.65 -28.01
CA VAL A 167 13.68 -0.68 -27.82
C VAL A 167 14.07 -0.08 -29.16
N ASP A 168 13.67 1.16 -29.43
CA ASP A 168 13.94 1.87 -30.69
C ASP A 168 14.52 3.27 -30.51
N GLN A 169 14.73 3.71 -29.26
CA GLN A 169 15.32 5.00 -28.94
C GLN A 169 16.66 4.85 -28.24
N ARG A 170 17.54 5.85 -28.36
CA ARG A 170 18.85 5.87 -27.70
C ARG A 170 18.75 5.93 -26.17
N TYR A 171 17.71 6.59 -25.65
CA TYR A 171 17.38 6.65 -24.23
C TYR A 171 15.91 6.33 -24.08
N GLN A 172 15.56 5.33 -23.28
CA GLN A 172 14.18 4.87 -23.19
C GLN A 172 13.81 4.51 -21.75
N VAL A 173 12.62 4.94 -21.33
CA VAL A 173 12.05 4.58 -20.03
C VAL A 173 10.88 3.64 -20.27
N VAL A 174 10.91 2.50 -19.58
CA VAL A 174 9.88 1.47 -19.66
C VAL A 174 9.24 1.35 -18.29
N THR A 175 7.96 1.72 -18.18
CA THR A 175 7.23 1.70 -16.91
C THR A 175 6.27 0.52 -16.86
N LEU A 176 6.42 -0.31 -15.84
CA LEU A 176 5.62 -1.50 -15.58
C LEU A 176 4.91 -1.33 -14.24
N ARG A 177 3.63 -1.65 -14.17
CA ARG A 177 2.82 -1.58 -12.94
C ARG A 177 2.28 -2.97 -12.60
N ALA A 178 2.77 -3.55 -11.51
CA ALA A 178 2.30 -4.81 -10.96
C ALA A 178 1.24 -4.56 -9.86
N LEU A 179 0.06 -5.16 -10.00
CA LEU A 179 -1.04 -5.09 -9.04
C LEU A 179 -1.68 -6.47 -8.91
N GLY A 180 -1.66 -7.05 -7.71
CA GLY A 180 -2.05 -8.44 -7.51
C GLY A 180 -1.25 -9.35 -8.44
N ASN A 181 -1.95 -10.10 -9.29
CA ASN A 181 -1.34 -11.03 -10.26
C ASN A 181 -1.33 -10.46 -11.69
N GLN A 182 -1.60 -9.17 -11.86
CA GLN A 182 -1.67 -8.51 -13.16
C GLN A 182 -0.54 -7.50 -13.31
N VAL A 183 -0.05 -7.37 -14.54
CA VAL A 183 0.93 -6.34 -14.92
C VAL A 183 0.31 -5.46 -15.99
N PHE A 184 0.45 -4.16 -15.80
CA PHE A 184 0.05 -3.13 -16.74
C PHE A 184 1.30 -2.42 -17.26
N THR A 185 1.24 -1.98 -18.51
CA THR A 185 2.28 -1.21 -19.15
C THR A 185 1.74 0.16 -19.47
N ASN A 186 2.52 1.21 -19.22
CA ASN A 186 2.19 2.54 -19.73
C ASN A 186 3.06 2.85 -20.95
N GLY A 187 2.44 3.32 -22.04
CA GLY A 187 3.12 3.73 -23.26
C GLY A 187 3.10 2.69 -24.38
N LEU A 188 3.58 3.11 -25.56
CA LEU A 188 3.55 2.30 -26.79
C LEU A 188 4.74 1.32 -26.91
N ALA A 189 5.78 1.54 -26.11
CA ALA A 189 7.01 0.76 -26.15
C ALA A 189 6.91 -0.61 -25.47
N ALA A 190 5.90 -0.82 -24.63
CA ALA A 190 5.72 -2.07 -23.89
C ALA A 190 4.29 -2.57 -24.06
N GLN A 191 4.16 -3.85 -24.37
CA GLN A 191 2.87 -4.52 -24.55
C GLN A 191 2.86 -5.82 -23.75
N VAL A 192 1.85 -5.98 -22.90
CA VAL A 192 1.62 -7.22 -22.16
C VAL A 192 1.17 -8.29 -23.14
N THR A 193 1.89 -9.42 -23.19
CA THR A 193 1.45 -10.56 -23.98
C THR A 193 0.39 -11.32 -23.19
N PRO A 194 -0.84 -11.49 -23.72
CA PRO A 194 -1.86 -12.26 -23.03
C PRO A 194 -1.37 -13.71 -22.83
N VAL A 195 -1.48 -14.21 -21.59
CA VAL A 195 -1.23 -15.62 -21.31
C VAL A 195 -2.36 -16.41 -21.96
N ASN A 196 -2.05 -17.09 -23.06
CA ASN A 196 -3.02 -17.94 -23.76
C ASN A 196 -3.20 -19.22 -22.94
N VAL A 197 -4.15 -19.23 -22.01
CA VAL A 197 -4.50 -20.45 -21.27
C VAL A 197 -5.29 -21.33 -22.25
N PRO A 198 -4.80 -22.52 -22.64
CA PRO A 198 -5.54 -23.39 -23.53
C PRO A 198 -6.89 -23.75 -22.88
N GLN A 199 -8.01 -23.43 -23.53
CA GLN A 199 -9.37 -23.78 -23.09
C GLN A 199 -9.67 -25.31 -23.14
N ALA A 200 -8.63 -26.15 -23.18
CA ALA A 200 -8.76 -27.56 -23.50
C ALA A 200 -9.01 -28.44 -22.27
N LEU A 201 -9.99 -28.13 -21.40
CA LEU A 201 -10.50 -29.06 -20.39
C LEU A 201 -11.99 -28.82 -20.03
N ALA A 202 -12.80 -28.31 -20.97
CA ALA A 202 -14.25 -28.15 -20.76
C ALA A 202 -15.09 -28.89 -21.80
N VAL A 203 -14.67 -30.06 -22.29
CA VAL A 203 -15.57 -31.01 -22.95
C VAL A 203 -15.08 -32.43 -22.67
N LYS A 204 -15.63 -33.03 -21.61
CA LYS A 204 -16.08 -34.43 -21.55
C LYS A 204 -16.21 -34.85 -20.08
N GLN A 205 -17.45 -35.04 -19.64
CA GLN A 205 -17.81 -36.22 -18.87
C GLN A 205 -19.34 -36.45 -18.95
N PRO A 206 -19.77 -37.70 -18.79
CA PRO A 206 -20.76 -38.41 -19.63
C PRO A 206 -22.22 -38.02 -19.41
#